data_AF-A0A1U7UKX8-F1
#
_entry.id   AF-A0A1U7UKX8-F1
#
_cell.length_a   1.000
_cell.length_b   1.000
_cell.length_c   1.000
_cell.angle_alpha   90.00
_cell.angle_beta   90.00
_cell.angle_gamma   90.00
#
_symmetry.space_group_name_H-M   'P 1'
#
loop_
_entity.id
_entity.type
_entity.pdbx_description
1 polymer ?
#
loop_
_entity_poly.entity_id
_entity_poly.type
_entity_poly.pdbx_seq_one_letter_code
_entity_poly.pdbx_strand_id
1 'polypeptide(L)'
;LAYLFSCSMREKAVRELLTRHCQLLETPESWDKEAFLTQKLCVPAEWIHEAKAVRAHMESDKHLEALYLFKAGHWNRCHKLVIRHLASDAIINENYDYLKGFLEDLAPPERSSLIQDWETSGLVYLDYIQIIEMLHHIQQVDCSGYELEQLHAKVSSLCNRVEQIQCYNAKDRLAQSDMAKRVANLLRVVLSLQHAPEATSDSTPDPQRVPWRLLAPHVGRLPMPEDYALEELRSLTQSYLRELTVGSQ
;
A
#
# COMPACT_ATOMS: atom_id res chain seq x y z
N LEU A 1 16.51 -29.29 -34.30
CA LEU A 1 15.96 -27.90 -34.26
C LEU A 1 17.04 -26.80 -34.26
N ALA A 2 18.35 -27.13 -34.25
CA ALA A 2 19.41 -26.14 -34.02
C ALA A 2 19.88 -25.31 -35.23
N TYR A 3 19.44 -25.59 -36.47
CA TYR A 3 20.08 -25.02 -37.68
C TYR A 3 19.17 -24.29 -38.68
N LEU A 4 17.86 -24.12 -38.44
CA LEU A 4 16.94 -23.59 -39.46
C LEU A 4 16.04 -22.41 -39.01
N PHE A 5 16.30 -21.80 -37.86
CA PHE A 5 15.48 -20.69 -37.36
C PHE A 5 16.34 -19.46 -37.04
N SER A 6 15.92 -18.29 -37.53
CA SER A 6 16.47 -16.99 -37.11
C SER A 6 16.44 -16.86 -35.58
N CYS A 7 17.35 -16.07 -35.02
CA CYS A 7 17.45 -15.89 -33.56
C CYS A 7 16.10 -15.56 -32.90
N SER A 8 15.31 -14.69 -33.56
CA SER A 8 13.96 -14.32 -33.12
C SER A 8 12.96 -15.51 -33.12
N MET A 9 13.01 -16.39 -34.12
CA MET A 9 12.11 -17.55 -34.15
C MET A 9 12.48 -18.59 -33.09
N ARG A 10 13.78 -18.76 -32.82
CA ARG A 10 14.25 -19.63 -31.73
C ARG A 10 13.77 -19.13 -30.38
N GLU A 11 13.94 -17.83 -30.11
CA GLU A 11 13.45 -17.21 -28.88
C GLU A 11 11.95 -17.44 -28.69
N LYS A 12 11.15 -17.14 -29.71
CA LYS A 12 9.69 -17.36 -29.66
C LYS A 12 9.33 -18.81 -29.37
N ALA A 13 9.96 -19.76 -30.06
CA ALA A 13 9.70 -21.18 -29.85
C ALA A 13 10.06 -21.64 -28.44
N VAL A 14 11.17 -21.14 -27.87
CA VAL A 14 11.56 -21.46 -26.49
C VAL A 14 10.57 -20.87 -25.49
N ARG A 15 10.19 -19.58 -25.63
CA ARG A 15 9.20 -18.93 -24.75
C ARG A 15 7.83 -19.60 -24.80
N GLU A 16 7.39 -20.03 -25.98
CA GLU A 16 6.13 -20.77 -26.16
C GLU A 16 6.17 -22.14 -25.47
N LEU A 17 7.29 -22.87 -25.63
CA LEU A 17 7.48 -24.17 -24.99
C LEU A 17 7.50 -24.05 -23.46
N LEU A 18 8.21 -23.05 -22.92
CA LEU A 18 8.21 -22.75 -21.49
C LEU A 18 6.79 -22.47 -21.00
N THR A 19 6.07 -21.54 -21.62
CA THR A 19 4.69 -21.20 -21.23
C THR A 19 3.76 -22.43 -21.23
N ARG A 20 3.89 -23.30 -22.24
CA ARG A 20 3.03 -24.49 -22.36
C ARG A 20 3.29 -25.55 -21.30
N HIS A 21 4.55 -25.73 -20.91
CA HIS A 21 4.97 -26.83 -20.03
C HIS A 21 5.32 -26.40 -18.60
N CYS A 22 5.29 -25.09 -18.31
CA CYS A 22 5.57 -24.58 -16.98
C CYS A 22 4.48 -25.00 -15.97
N GLN A 23 4.92 -25.44 -14.80
CA GLN A 23 4.10 -25.77 -13.64
C GLN A 23 4.36 -24.73 -12.54
N LEU A 24 3.34 -24.42 -11.73
CA LEU A 24 3.48 -23.50 -10.58
C LEU A 24 3.96 -24.19 -9.32
N LEU A 25 3.69 -25.50 -9.19
CA LEU A 25 4.03 -26.27 -8.00
C LEU A 25 5.57 -26.35 -7.87
N GLU A 26 6.09 -25.84 -6.77
CA GLU A 26 7.51 -25.93 -6.44
C GLU A 26 7.80 -27.28 -5.79
N THR A 27 8.41 -28.19 -6.55
CA THR A 27 8.92 -29.47 -6.08
C THR A 27 10.43 -29.55 -6.27
N PRO A 28 11.15 -30.44 -5.56
CA PRO A 28 12.58 -30.65 -5.82
C PRO A 28 12.86 -30.94 -7.30
N GLU A 29 11.98 -31.71 -7.93
CA GLU A 29 12.05 -32.05 -9.35
C GLU A 29 11.83 -30.83 -10.28
N SER A 30 10.98 -29.87 -9.90
CA SER A 30 10.79 -28.64 -10.67
C SER A 30 12.00 -27.73 -10.55
N TRP A 31 12.61 -27.63 -9.36
CA TRP A 31 13.85 -26.87 -9.16
C TRP A 31 15.01 -27.47 -9.96
N ASP A 32 15.15 -28.79 -9.99
CA ASP A 32 16.17 -29.47 -10.80
C ASP A 32 15.98 -29.18 -12.30
N LYS A 33 14.72 -29.17 -12.78
CA LYS A 33 14.40 -28.80 -14.17
C LYS A 33 14.75 -27.34 -14.45
N GLU A 34 14.43 -26.41 -13.54
CA GLU A 34 14.76 -24.99 -13.68
C GLU A 34 16.28 -24.76 -13.65
N ALA A 35 17.00 -25.45 -12.77
CA ALA A 35 18.45 -25.42 -12.71
C ALA A 35 19.06 -25.96 -14.01
N PHE A 36 18.51 -27.04 -14.57
CA PHE A 36 18.93 -27.54 -15.87
C PHE A 36 18.70 -26.52 -17.01
N LEU A 37 17.51 -25.92 -17.06
CA LEU A 37 17.18 -24.90 -18.07
C LEU A 37 18.11 -23.69 -18.00
N THR A 38 18.37 -23.19 -16.79
CA THR A 38 19.20 -21.99 -16.56
C THR A 38 20.70 -22.27 -16.70
N GLN A 39 21.20 -23.36 -16.10
CA GLN A 39 22.64 -23.63 -16.02
C GLN A 39 23.19 -24.41 -17.22
N LYS A 40 22.41 -25.33 -17.79
CA LYS A 40 22.87 -26.19 -18.91
C LYS A 40 22.41 -25.68 -20.26
N LEU A 41 21.16 -25.20 -20.35
CA LEU A 41 20.60 -24.69 -21.60
C LEU A 41 20.68 -23.17 -21.73
N CYS A 42 21.23 -22.49 -20.71
CA CYS A 42 21.43 -21.04 -20.66
C CYS A 42 20.16 -20.23 -20.96
N VAL A 43 19.00 -20.76 -20.56
CA VAL A 43 17.72 -20.04 -20.66
C VAL A 43 17.70 -18.96 -19.56
N PRO A 44 17.38 -17.69 -19.88
CA PRO A 44 17.24 -16.65 -18.88
C PRO A 44 16.18 -17.00 -17.84
N ALA A 45 16.48 -16.82 -16.56
CA ALA A 45 15.54 -17.10 -15.47
C ALA A 45 14.25 -16.27 -15.58
N GLU A 46 14.38 -15.04 -16.10
CA GLU A 46 13.24 -14.15 -16.38
C GLU A 46 12.18 -14.81 -17.27
N TRP A 47 12.58 -15.60 -18.27
CA TRP A 47 11.64 -16.26 -19.19
C TRP A 47 10.87 -17.39 -18.51
N ILE A 48 11.51 -18.05 -17.53
CA ILE A 48 10.85 -19.07 -16.71
C ILE A 48 9.82 -18.40 -15.80
N HIS A 49 10.20 -17.30 -15.14
CA HIS A 49 9.27 -16.53 -14.32
C HIS A 49 8.13 -15.92 -15.13
N GLU A 50 8.38 -15.43 -16.34
CA GLU A 50 7.34 -14.96 -17.26
C GLU A 50 6.35 -16.08 -17.61
N ALA A 51 6.85 -17.28 -17.93
CA ALA A 51 6.00 -18.45 -18.17
C ALA A 51 5.17 -18.83 -16.93
N LYS A 52 5.75 -18.78 -15.72
CA LYS A 52 5.04 -18.99 -14.46
C LYS A 52 3.96 -17.93 -14.23
N ALA A 53 4.25 -16.66 -14.51
CA ALA A 53 3.26 -15.59 -14.40
C ALA A 53 2.05 -15.82 -15.33
N VAL A 54 2.29 -16.24 -16.58
CA VAL A 54 1.22 -16.59 -17.52
C VAL A 54 0.40 -17.77 -17.00
N ARG A 55 1.04 -18.81 -16.46
CA ARG A 55 0.33 -19.95 -15.86
C ARG A 55 -0.54 -19.53 -14.67
N ALA A 56 0.00 -18.74 -13.75
CA ALA A 56 -0.73 -18.21 -12.59
C ALA A 56 -1.94 -17.36 -13.03
N HIS A 57 -1.80 -16.56 -14.09
CA HIS A 57 -2.91 -15.84 -14.69
C HIS A 57 -4.03 -16.78 -15.17
N MET A 58 -3.69 -17.87 -15.85
CA MET A 58 -4.67 -18.86 -16.34
C MET A 58 -5.38 -19.59 -15.19
N GLU A 59 -4.67 -19.84 -14.09
CA GLU A 59 -5.22 -20.44 -12.87
C GLU A 59 -5.97 -19.43 -11.98
N SER A 60 -6.01 -18.16 -12.39
CA SER A 60 -6.63 -17.04 -11.66
C SER A 60 -6.00 -16.75 -10.28
N ASP A 61 -4.77 -17.21 -10.04
CA ASP A 61 -4.02 -16.88 -8.83
C ASP A 61 -3.27 -15.55 -9.01
N LYS A 62 -3.87 -14.48 -8.47
CA LYS A 62 -3.33 -13.12 -8.58
C LYS A 62 -2.09 -12.89 -7.72
N HIS A 63 -1.94 -13.62 -6.63
CA HIS A 63 -0.77 -13.51 -5.78
C HIS A 63 0.46 -14.04 -6.51
N LEU A 64 0.39 -15.29 -7.00
CA LEU A 64 1.48 -15.90 -7.73
C LEU A 64 1.76 -15.16 -9.05
N GLU A 65 0.72 -14.67 -9.74
CA GLU A 65 0.88 -13.84 -10.93
C GLU A 65 1.72 -12.59 -10.62
N ALA A 66 1.41 -11.84 -9.56
CA ALA A 66 2.21 -10.68 -9.14
C ALA A 66 3.66 -11.06 -8.81
N LEU A 67 3.85 -12.11 -8.01
CA LEU A 67 5.18 -12.56 -7.57
C LEU A 67 6.07 -12.92 -8.75
N TYR A 68 5.54 -13.67 -9.72
CA TYR A 68 6.31 -14.08 -10.89
C TYR A 68 6.52 -12.93 -11.89
N LEU A 69 5.56 -12.01 -12.03
CA LEU A 69 5.77 -10.78 -12.81
C LEU A 69 6.90 -9.94 -12.23
N PHE A 70 6.99 -9.83 -10.90
CA PHE A 70 8.09 -9.15 -10.24
C PHE A 70 9.44 -9.83 -10.52
N LYS A 71 9.52 -11.16 -10.32
CA LYS A 71 10.74 -11.94 -10.58
C LYS A 71 11.17 -11.92 -12.05
N ALA A 72 10.23 -11.75 -12.98
CA ALA A 72 10.48 -11.58 -14.41
C ALA A 72 10.91 -10.16 -14.81
N GLY A 73 10.99 -9.21 -13.87
CA GLY A 73 11.35 -7.81 -14.14
C GLY A 73 10.22 -6.97 -14.73
N HIS A 74 8.99 -7.47 -14.77
CA HIS A 74 7.82 -6.75 -15.30
C HIS A 74 7.16 -5.87 -14.22
N TRP A 75 7.90 -4.90 -13.68
CA TRP A 75 7.47 -4.08 -12.53
C TRP A 75 6.15 -3.34 -12.76
N ASN A 76 5.96 -2.72 -13.93
CA ASN A 76 4.71 -2.04 -14.30
C ASN A 76 3.49 -2.98 -14.28
N ARG A 77 3.64 -4.20 -14.79
CA ARG A 77 2.55 -5.18 -14.81
C ARG A 77 2.27 -5.72 -13.42
N CYS A 78 3.33 -5.99 -12.65
CA CYS A 78 3.22 -6.39 -11.25
C CYS A 78 2.47 -5.33 -10.44
N HIS A 79 2.95 -4.08 -10.45
CA HIS A 79 2.33 -2.95 -9.76
C HIS A 79 0.86 -2.79 -10.14
N LYS A 80 0.52 -2.76 -11.42
CA LYS A 80 -0.88 -2.66 -11.86
C LYS A 80 -1.75 -3.80 -11.34
N LEU A 81 -1.22 -5.03 -11.30
CA LEU A 81 -1.95 -6.18 -10.76
C LEU A 81 -2.17 -6.04 -9.25
N VAL A 82 -1.12 -5.66 -8.51
CA VAL A 82 -1.16 -5.45 -7.06
C VAL A 82 -2.19 -4.38 -6.71
N ILE A 83 -2.11 -3.20 -7.33
CA ILE A 83 -3.04 -2.10 -7.06
C ILE A 83 -4.49 -2.47 -7.41
N ARG A 84 -4.70 -3.10 -8.58
CA ARG A 84 -6.06 -3.35 -9.08
C ARG A 84 -6.77 -4.51 -8.39
N HIS A 85 -6.03 -5.49 -7.88
CA HIS A 85 -6.62 -6.76 -7.43
C HIS A 85 -6.22 -7.18 -6.02
N LEU A 86 -5.07 -6.73 -5.49
CA LEU A 86 -4.56 -7.20 -4.20
C LEU A 86 -4.65 -6.12 -3.11
N ALA A 87 -4.45 -4.85 -3.47
CA ALA A 87 -4.37 -3.76 -2.51
C ALA A 87 -5.67 -3.60 -1.70
N SER A 88 -6.81 -3.47 -2.37
CA SER A 88 -8.11 -3.28 -1.70
C SER A 88 -8.46 -4.45 -0.75
N ASP A 89 -8.21 -5.69 -1.16
CA ASP A 89 -8.46 -6.87 -0.32
C ASP A 89 -7.49 -6.92 0.87
N ALA A 90 -6.21 -6.56 0.69
CA ALA A 90 -5.25 -6.51 1.79
C ALA A 90 -5.58 -5.41 2.81
N ILE A 91 -6.01 -4.23 2.35
CA ILE A 91 -6.41 -3.12 3.22
C ILE A 91 -7.64 -3.49 4.05
N ILE A 92 -8.70 -4.01 3.41
CA ILE A 92 -9.95 -4.38 4.08
C ILE A 92 -9.73 -5.48 5.12
N ASN A 93 -8.86 -6.44 4.84
CA ASN A 93 -8.55 -7.54 5.76
C ASN A 93 -7.41 -7.21 6.73
N GLU A 94 -6.92 -5.96 6.75
CA GLU A 94 -5.77 -5.50 7.56
C GLU A 94 -4.49 -6.32 7.37
N ASN A 95 -4.33 -7.00 6.24
CA ASN A 95 -3.16 -7.79 5.92
C ASN A 95 -2.05 -6.89 5.32
N TYR A 96 -1.54 -5.99 6.16
CA TYR A 96 -0.58 -4.97 5.74
C TYR A 96 0.77 -5.57 5.36
N ASP A 97 1.28 -6.55 6.11
CA ASP A 97 2.57 -7.21 5.83
C ASP A 97 2.62 -7.82 4.43
N TYR A 98 1.51 -8.45 4.02
CA TYR A 98 1.36 -9.02 2.69
C TYR A 98 1.48 -7.97 1.58
N LEU A 99 0.75 -6.85 1.70
CA LEU A 99 0.80 -5.78 0.71
C LEU A 99 2.15 -5.06 0.73
N LYS A 100 2.70 -4.87 1.93
CA LYS A 100 4.00 -4.25 2.17
C LYS A 100 5.11 -4.99 1.46
N GLY A 101 5.16 -6.32 1.54
CA GLY A 101 6.19 -7.12 0.88
C GLY A 101 6.29 -6.85 -0.62
N PHE A 102 5.16 -6.74 -1.33
CA PHE A 102 5.16 -6.36 -2.75
C PHE A 102 5.60 -4.92 -2.98
N LEU A 103 5.14 -3.99 -2.16
CA LEU A 103 5.39 -2.56 -2.37
C LEU A 103 6.82 -2.16 -1.99
N GLU A 104 7.39 -2.73 -0.93
CA GLU A 104 8.79 -2.52 -0.52
C GLU A 104 9.76 -3.02 -1.58
N ASP A 105 9.46 -4.15 -2.20
CA ASP A 105 10.26 -4.68 -3.31
C ASP A 105 10.21 -3.78 -4.56
N LEU A 106 9.13 -3.03 -4.76
CA LEU A 106 8.95 -2.08 -5.87
C LEU A 106 9.45 -0.66 -5.55
N ALA A 107 9.58 -0.31 -4.26
CA ALA A 107 9.92 1.03 -3.79
C ALA A 107 11.31 1.57 -4.20
N PRO A 108 12.38 0.75 -4.33
CA PRO A 108 13.72 1.25 -4.64
C PRO A 108 13.72 2.14 -5.89
N PRO A 109 14.47 3.25 -5.90
CA PRO A 109 14.41 4.26 -6.96
C PRO A 109 14.78 3.70 -8.33
N GLU A 110 15.60 2.65 -8.39
CA GLU A 110 15.97 1.94 -9.62
C GLU A 110 14.76 1.29 -10.31
N ARG A 111 13.68 1.02 -9.55
CA ARG A 111 12.46 0.35 -10.02
C ARG A 111 11.29 1.33 -10.03
N SER A 112 11.04 2.02 -8.92
CA SER A 112 9.87 2.90 -8.78
C SER A 112 9.84 4.03 -9.81
N SER A 113 11.00 4.55 -10.23
CA SER A 113 11.09 5.55 -11.30
C SER A 113 10.63 5.05 -12.68
N LEU A 114 10.60 3.73 -12.88
CA LEU A 114 10.16 3.08 -14.11
C LEU A 114 8.69 2.66 -14.06
N ILE A 115 8.06 2.79 -12.89
CA ILE A 115 6.67 2.40 -12.65
C ILE A 115 5.74 3.58 -12.89
N GLN A 116 4.73 3.37 -13.73
CA GLN A 116 3.70 4.37 -14.01
C GLN A 116 2.83 4.60 -12.79
N ASP A 117 2.52 5.87 -12.51
CA ASP A 117 1.62 6.29 -11.43
C ASP A 117 2.04 5.77 -10.02
N TRP A 118 3.33 5.47 -9.82
CA TRP A 118 3.82 4.94 -8.53
C TRP A 118 3.49 5.88 -7.37
N GLU A 119 3.77 7.18 -7.52
CA GLU A 119 3.60 8.19 -6.47
C GLU A 119 2.12 8.39 -6.05
N THR A 120 1.20 8.23 -6.99
CA THR A 120 -0.25 8.45 -6.82
C THR A 120 -1.00 7.17 -6.46
N SER A 121 -0.34 6.01 -6.46
CA SER A 121 -0.95 4.72 -6.11
C SER A 121 -0.07 3.89 -5.16
N GLY A 122 0.95 3.20 -5.67
CA GLY A 122 1.76 2.25 -4.90
C GLY A 122 2.43 2.88 -3.68
N LEU A 123 3.00 4.07 -3.85
CA LEU A 123 3.59 4.81 -2.75
C LEU A 123 2.54 5.26 -1.71
N VAL A 124 1.31 5.55 -2.12
CA VAL A 124 0.24 5.97 -1.19
C VAL A 124 -0.12 4.82 -0.24
N TYR A 125 -0.24 3.60 -0.75
CA TYR A 125 -0.46 2.41 0.07
C TYR A 125 0.74 2.09 0.97
N LEU A 126 1.96 2.21 0.44
CA LEU A 126 3.17 1.96 1.23
C LEU A 126 3.32 2.97 2.37
N ASP A 127 3.14 4.25 2.09
CA ASP A 127 3.19 5.31 3.11
C ASP A 127 2.11 5.13 4.16
N TYR A 128 0.90 4.73 3.77
CA TYR A 128 -0.18 4.40 4.71
C TYR A 128 0.23 3.28 5.68
N ILE A 129 0.79 2.19 5.17
CA ILE A 129 1.26 1.07 6.00
C ILE A 129 2.38 1.53 6.94
N GLN A 130 3.38 2.24 6.42
CA GLN A 130 4.51 2.73 7.23
C GLN A 130 4.06 3.70 8.33
N ILE A 131 3.08 4.57 8.05
CA ILE A 131 2.52 5.48 9.06
C ILE A 131 1.82 4.70 10.18
N ILE A 132 1.08 3.63 9.85
CA ILE A 132 0.45 2.77 10.86
C ILE A 132 1.51 2.11 11.76
N GLU A 133 2.57 1.57 11.15
CA GLU A 133 3.68 0.96 11.89
C GLU A 133 4.39 1.98 12.78
N MET A 134 4.67 3.18 12.26
CA MET A 134 5.26 4.27 13.03
C MET A 134 4.38 4.67 14.23
N LEU A 135 3.05 4.76 14.05
CA LEU A 135 2.17 5.07 15.17
C LEU A 135 2.20 3.97 16.22
N HIS A 136 2.16 2.70 15.81
CA HIS A 136 2.22 1.58 16.74
C HIS A 136 3.54 1.60 17.53
N HIS A 137 4.64 2.00 16.89
CA HIS A 137 5.92 2.18 17.58
C HIS A 137 5.88 3.31 18.62
N ILE A 138 5.32 4.47 18.26
CA ILE A 138 5.18 5.63 19.15
C ILE A 138 4.27 5.35 20.36
N GLN A 139 3.26 4.49 20.22
CA GLN A 139 2.41 4.09 21.35
C GLN A 139 3.14 3.20 22.36
N GLN A 140 4.23 2.56 21.97
CA GLN A 140 4.98 1.61 22.80
C GLN A 140 6.26 2.22 23.40
N VAL A 141 6.80 3.27 22.79
CA VAL A 141 8.07 3.90 23.17
C VAL A 141 7.87 5.40 23.29
N ASP A 142 8.41 6.01 24.34
CA ASP A 142 8.42 7.48 24.49
C ASP A 142 9.04 8.13 23.24
N CYS A 143 8.22 8.83 22.46
CA CYS A 143 8.64 9.43 21.20
C CYS A 143 9.20 10.83 21.41
N SER A 144 10.19 11.22 20.61
CA SER A 144 10.67 12.59 20.57
C SER A 144 9.66 13.52 19.87
N GLY A 145 9.63 14.80 20.24
CA GLY A 145 8.80 15.80 19.55
C GLY A 145 9.09 15.90 18.05
N TYR A 146 10.34 15.67 17.64
CA TYR A 146 10.76 15.65 16.23
C TYR A 146 10.12 14.49 15.44
N GLU A 147 10.09 13.27 16.00
CA GLU A 147 9.45 12.12 15.36
C GLU A 147 7.94 12.34 15.20
N LEU A 148 7.33 13.00 16.19
CA LEU A 148 5.91 13.33 16.17
C LEU A 148 5.58 14.40 15.12
N GLU A 149 6.42 15.43 14.96
CA GLU A 149 6.32 16.41 13.87
C GLU A 149 6.48 15.75 12.49
N GLN A 150 7.45 14.84 12.35
CA GLN A 150 7.65 14.10 11.11
C GLN A 150 6.44 13.23 10.79
N LEU A 151 5.86 12.56 11.79
CA LEU A 151 4.64 11.78 11.63
C LEU A 151 3.46 12.68 11.23
N HIS A 152 3.29 13.85 11.87
CA HIS A 152 2.27 14.81 11.50
C HIS A 152 2.37 15.22 10.01
N ALA A 153 3.56 15.60 9.55
CA ALA A 153 3.79 15.97 8.15
C ALA A 153 3.44 14.82 7.18
N LYS A 154 3.82 13.58 7.52
CA LYS A 154 3.50 12.39 6.73
C LYS A 154 1.98 12.13 6.67
N VAL A 155 1.29 12.18 7.81
CA VAL A 155 -0.17 11.98 7.89
C VAL A 155 -0.92 13.08 7.12
N SER A 156 -0.56 14.35 7.29
CA SER A 156 -1.17 15.47 6.56
C SER A 156 -0.98 15.37 5.05
N SER A 157 0.19 14.92 4.59
CA SER A 157 0.46 14.64 3.17
C SER A 157 -0.41 13.50 2.66
N LEU A 158 -0.52 12.42 3.45
CA LEU A 158 -1.32 11.25 3.09
C LEU A 158 -2.82 11.58 2.96
N CYS A 159 -3.37 12.44 3.82
CA CYS A 159 -4.76 12.92 3.71
C CYS A 159 -5.10 13.41 2.29
N ASN A 160 -4.18 14.12 1.65
CA ASN A 160 -4.38 14.68 0.31
C ASN A 160 -4.22 13.63 -0.79
N ARG A 161 -3.40 12.60 -0.56
CA ARG A 161 -3.06 11.59 -1.57
C ARG A 161 -4.04 10.43 -1.59
N VAL A 162 -4.65 10.08 -0.46
CA VAL A 162 -5.70 9.04 -0.39
C VAL A 162 -6.88 9.41 -1.30
N GLU A 163 -7.23 10.69 -1.39
CA GLU A 163 -8.28 11.18 -2.30
C GLU A 163 -7.98 10.90 -3.78
N GLN A 164 -6.70 10.91 -4.16
CA GLN A 164 -6.26 10.78 -5.56
C GLN A 164 -6.15 9.32 -6.03
N ILE A 165 -6.36 8.34 -5.15
CA ILE A 165 -6.34 6.92 -5.52
C ILE A 165 -7.48 6.64 -6.49
N GLN A 166 -7.15 6.02 -7.63
CA GLN A 166 -8.15 5.62 -8.62
C GLN A 166 -8.93 4.40 -8.13
N CYS A 167 -10.25 4.55 -8.01
CA CYS A 167 -11.15 3.47 -7.61
C CYS A 167 -11.91 2.91 -8.82
N TYR A 168 -11.69 1.64 -9.16
CA TYR A 168 -12.33 1.00 -10.31
C TYR A 168 -13.55 0.18 -9.92
N ASN A 169 -13.64 -0.25 -8.65
CA ASN A 169 -14.74 -1.08 -8.17
C ASN A 169 -15.22 -0.63 -6.76
N ALA A 170 -16.25 -1.29 -6.25
CA ALA A 170 -16.83 -0.97 -4.94
C ALA A 170 -15.89 -1.31 -3.77
N LYS A 171 -15.08 -2.37 -3.88
CA LYS A 171 -14.08 -2.72 -2.88
C LYS A 171 -12.99 -1.65 -2.78
N ASP A 172 -12.56 -1.09 -3.91
CA ASP A 172 -11.56 -0.02 -3.93
C ASP A 172 -12.08 1.21 -3.17
N ARG A 173 -13.34 1.60 -3.41
CA ARG A 173 -13.99 2.71 -2.69
C ARG A 173 -14.12 2.41 -1.20
N LEU A 174 -14.44 1.17 -0.84
CA LEU A 174 -14.51 0.75 0.56
C LEU A 174 -13.14 0.86 1.23
N ALA A 175 -12.09 0.32 0.60
CA ALA A 175 -10.72 0.39 1.10
C ALA A 175 -10.23 1.85 1.22
N GLN A 176 -10.51 2.68 0.21
CA GLN A 176 -10.18 4.11 0.22
C GLN A 176 -10.90 4.84 1.36
N SER A 177 -12.18 4.55 1.57
CA SER A 177 -12.96 5.11 2.68
C SER A 177 -12.42 4.67 4.04
N ASP A 178 -12.03 3.41 4.17
CA ASP A 178 -11.46 2.87 5.40
C ASP A 178 -10.10 3.50 5.73
N MET A 179 -9.22 3.59 4.72
CA MET A 179 -7.97 4.35 4.81
C MET A 179 -8.22 5.79 5.21
N ALA A 180 -9.20 6.46 4.59
CA ALA A 180 -9.54 7.85 4.88
C ALA A 180 -9.97 8.06 6.34
N LYS A 181 -10.86 7.20 6.86
CA LYS A 181 -11.27 7.21 8.28
C LYS A 181 -10.07 7.01 9.20
N ARG A 182 -9.23 6.02 8.88
CA ARG A 182 -8.06 5.68 9.68
C ARG A 182 -7.06 6.84 9.69
N VAL A 183 -6.73 7.42 8.54
CA VAL A 183 -5.84 8.58 8.41
C VAL A 183 -6.37 9.80 9.19
N ALA A 184 -7.68 10.07 9.18
CA ALA A 184 -8.26 11.13 10.00
C ALA A 184 -8.07 10.87 11.51
N ASN A 185 -8.28 9.63 11.95
CA ASN A 185 -8.04 9.24 13.34
C ASN A 185 -6.56 9.32 13.71
N LEU A 186 -5.66 8.91 12.81
CA LEU A 186 -4.22 9.05 12.99
C LEU A 186 -3.84 10.52 13.18
N LEU A 187 -4.39 11.42 12.37
CA LEU A 187 -4.15 12.86 12.49
C LEU A 187 -4.62 13.40 13.85
N ARG A 188 -5.80 12.98 14.33
CA ARG A 188 -6.29 13.34 15.67
C ARG A 188 -5.35 12.86 16.76
N VAL A 189 -4.91 11.61 16.70
CA VAL A 189 -4.01 11.04 17.71
C VAL A 189 -2.69 11.82 17.73
N VAL A 190 -2.08 12.05 16.57
CA VAL A 190 -0.83 12.82 16.47
C VAL A 190 -0.98 14.22 17.03
N LEU A 191 -2.05 14.93 16.67
CA LEU A 191 -2.31 16.28 17.20
C LEU A 191 -2.58 16.26 18.72
N SER A 192 -3.28 15.24 19.23
CA SER A 192 -3.54 15.11 20.66
C SER A 192 -2.26 14.86 21.46
N LEU A 193 -1.31 14.09 20.92
CA LEU A 193 0.01 13.88 21.53
C LEU A 193 0.85 15.16 21.49
N GLN A 194 0.77 15.96 20.42
CA GLN A 194 1.50 17.23 20.30
C GLN A 194 0.99 18.32 21.25
N HIS A 195 -0.32 18.33 21.51
CA HIS A 195 -0.99 19.34 22.33
C HIS A 195 -1.34 18.82 23.73
N ALA A 196 -0.79 17.68 24.13
CA ALA A 196 -0.94 17.18 25.49
C ALA A 196 -0.35 18.22 26.45
N PRO A 197 -1.13 18.77 27.39
CA PRO A 197 -0.61 19.78 28.30
C PRO A 197 0.52 19.19 29.14
N GLU A 198 1.59 19.96 29.34
CA GLU A 198 2.64 19.61 30.31
C GLU A 198 1.99 19.25 31.64
N ALA A 199 2.40 18.11 32.19
CA ALA A 199 1.74 17.39 33.26
C ALA A 199 1.27 18.28 34.43
N THR A 200 -0.04 18.51 34.50
CA THR A 200 -0.74 18.59 35.78
C THR A 200 -2.04 17.80 35.68
N SER A 201 -2.11 16.71 36.45
CA SER A 201 -3.24 15.78 36.69
C SER A 201 -3.54 14.70 35.63
N ASP A 202 -3.09 13.46 35.94
CA ASP A 202 -3.77 12.15 35.95
C ASP A 202 -5.00 11.86 35.05
N SER A 203 -5.22 12.63 34.00
CA SER A 203 -6.30 12.40 33.05
C SER A 203 -5.73 11.81 31.77
N THR A 204 -6.25 10.63 31.41
CA THR A 204 -6.07 9.99 30.10
C THR A 204 -6.18 11.05 28.99
N PRO A 205 -5.26 11.08 27.99
CA PRO A 205 -5.32 12.06 26.92
C PRO A 205 -6.70 11.97 26.24
N ASP A 206 -7.50 13.02 26.39
CA ASP A 206 -8.82 13.08 25.78
C ASP A 206 -8.67 13.54 24.32
N PRO A 207 -8.86 12.66 23.33
CA PRO A 207 -8.71 13.01 21.92
C PRO A 207 -9.71 14.10 21.46
N GLN A 208 -10.71 14.45 22.28
CA GLN A 208 -11.67 15.54 21.99
C GLN A 208 -11.11 16.96 22.22
N ARG A 209 -9.89 17.13 22.73
CA ARG A 209 -9.30 18.46 23.00
C ARG A 209 -8.50 19.08 21.85
N VAL A 210 -8.37 18.39 20.72
CA VAL A 210 -7.62 18.92 19.57
C VAL A 210 -8.40 20.09 18.94
N PRO A 211 -7.79 21.29 18.78
CA PRO A 211 -8.47 22.42 18.16
C PRO A 211 -8.93 22.10 16.74
N TRP A 212 -10.24 22.22 16.50
CA TRP A 212 -10.88 21.90 15.21
C TRP A 212 -10.22 22.60 14.01
N ARG A 213 -9.73 23.83 14.22
CA ARG A 213 -9.01 24.60 13.19
C ARG A 213 -7.86 23.83 12.53
N LEU A 214 -7.25 22.88 13.23
CA LEU A 214 -6.15 22.06 12.74
C LEU A 214 -6.63 20.83 11.95
N LEU A 215 -7.81 20.30 12.27
CA LEU A 215 -8.37 19.10 11.64
C LEU A 215 -9.23 19.43 10.40
N ALA A 216 -9.90 20.58 10.39
CA ALA A 216 -10.86 20.97 9.36
C ALA A 216 -10.35 20.91 7.91
N PRO A 217 -9.13 21.40 7.61
CA PRO A 217 -8.61 21.38 6.25
C PRO A 217 -8.36 19.97 5.70
N HIS A 218 -8.21 18.98 6.60
CA HIS A 218 -7.88 17.60 6.24
C HIS A 218 -9.13 16.71 6.18
N VAL A 219 -10.03 16.82 7.17
CA VAL A 219 -11.25 15.99 7.23
C VAL A 219 -12.18 16.26 6.05
N GLY A 220 -12.33 17.52 5.64
CA GLY A 220 -13.22 17.88 4.52
C GLY A 220 -12.74 17.41 3.14
N ARG A 221 -11.48 16.97 3.02
CA ARG A 221 -10.87 16.51 1.75
C ARG A 221 -10.81 14.99 1.62
N LEU A 222 -11.01 14.29 2.72
CA LEU A 222 -10.93 12.84 2.74
C LEU A 222 -12.21 12.25 2.11
N PRO A 223 -12.09 11.20 1.26
CA PRO A 223 -13.23 10.54 0.63
C PRO A 223 -13.99 9.68 1.64
N MET A 224 -14.66 10.34 2.59
CA MET A 224 -15.38 9.69 3.67
C MET A 224 -16.81 9.32 3.24
N PRO A 225 -17.37 8.21 3.76
CA PRO A 225 -18.79 7.94 3.66
C PRO A 225 -19.62 9.06 4.31
N GLU A 226 -20.78 9.35 3.74
CA GLU A 226 -21.64 10.47 4.16
C GLU A 226 -21.99 10.40 5.66
N ASP A 227 -22.37 9.22 6.17
CA ASP A 227 -22.69 9.02 7.59
C ASP A 227 -21.52 9.39 8.51
N TYR A 228 -20.30 9.02 8.10
CA TYR A 228 -19.10 9.29 8.88
C TYR A 228 -18.70 10.77 8.79
N ALA A 229 -18.78 11.37 7.59
CA ALA A 229 -18.55 12.80 7.42
C ALA A 229 -19.52 13.64 8.25
N LEU A 230 -20.79 13.22 8.36
CA LEU A 230 -21.80 13.88 9.20
C LEU A 230 -21.53 13.68 10.70
N GLU A 231 -21.17 12.48 11.12
CA GLU A 231 -20.76 12.20 12.51
C GLU A 231 -19.56 13.07 12.91
N GLU A 232 -18.57 13.17 12.01
CA GLU A 232 -17.46 14.08 12.20
C GLU A 232 -17.96 15.51 12.31
N LEU A 233 -18.69 16.04 11.33
CA LEU A 233 -19.19 17.42 11.40
C LEU A 233 -19.98 17.71 12.69
N ARG A 234 -20.72 16.74 13.22
CA ARG A 234 -21.41 16.85 14.51
C ARG A 234 -20.44 16.92 15.69
N SER A 235 -19.46 16.02 15.76
CA SER A 235 -18.43 16.03 16.83
C SER A 235 -17.64 17.35 16.80
N LEU A 236 -17.38 17.86 15.61
CA LEU A 236 -16.68 19.10 15.32
C LEU A 236 -17.49 20.34 15.73
N THR A 237 -18.78 20.34 15.44
CA THR A 237 -19.67 21.43 15.89
C THR A 237 -19.75 21.48 17.42
N GLN A 238 -19.80 20.32 18.08
CA GLN A 238 -19.85 20.25 19.54
C GLN A 238 -18.54 20.72 20.20
N SER A 239 -17.37 20.35 19.66
CA SER A 239 -16.08 20.82 20.17
C SER A 239 -15.90 22.33 20.02
N TYR A 240 -16.24 22.89 18.86
CA TYR A 240 -16.19 24.34 18.63
C TYR A 240 -17.11 25.12 19.58
N LEU A 241 -18.34 24.62 19.81
CA LEU A 241 -19.25 25.23 20.78
C LEU A 241 -18.68 25.19 22.20
N ARG A 242 -18.03 24.08 22.61
CA ARG A 242 -17.36 23.99 23.90
C ARG A 242 -16.24 25.03 24.03
N GLU A 243 -15.39 25.18 23.02
CA GLU A 243 -14.32 26.20 23.01
C GLU A 243 -14.89 27.63 23.21
N LEU A 244 -15.97 27.98 22.50
CA LEU A 244 -16.61 29.29 22.63
C LEU A 244 -17.20 29.52 24.04
N THR A 245 -17.76 28.47 24.66
CA THR A 245 -18.31 28.57 26.02
C THR A 245 -17.24 28.70 27.10
N VAL A 246 -16.08 28.08 26.92
CA VAL A 246 -14.95 28.18 27.87
C VAL A 246 -14.20 29.50 27.72
N GLY A 247 -14.11 30.07 26.51
CA GLY A 247 -13.50 31.40 26.28
C GLY A 247 -14.35 32.60 26.71
N SER A 248 -15.56 32.37 27.24
CA SER A 248 -16.49 33.42 27.71
C SER A 248 -16.59 33.51 29.25
N GLN A 249 -15.65 32.92 29.99
CA GLN A 249 -15.54 33.04 31.46
C GLN A 249 -14.24 33.75 31.86
#